data_AF-A0A948ID74-F1
#
_entry.id   AF-A0A948ID74-F1
#
_cell.length_a   1.000
_cell.length_b   1.000
_cell.length_c   1.000
_cell.angle_alpha   90.00
_cell.angle_beta   90.00
_cell.angle_gamma   90.00
#
_symmetry.space_group_name_H-M   'P 1'
#
loop_
_entity.id
_entity.type
_entity.pdbx_description
1 polymer ?
#
loop_
_entity_poly.entity_id
_entity_poly.type
_entity_poly.pdbx_seq_one_letter_code
_entity_poly.pdbx_strand_id
1 'polypeptide(L)'
;MHVFIDTNILLNFFHFSKDELDALNDVFASHEHGAAKVHLTQQVCDEFKRNRENKIKDALRRFKEIKFAAQLPSFMKAYEEYNAIRKLSAELQGLTKTIAEKVDADIVAKRLVADNLISDIFGKAEIIPTSPEVYASASMRLTIGNPPGKGGSIGDSINWTVLLQTVPNGEPLHVISEDGDFYSTLNEDAAHPFLAEEWQTRKGSSLHVYRTLSTFMKEHFDGVAFPFDRTKEVLIDDLSASSNFANTHYLIAKLEAFSYFSAKEVERIMAAAVENGQFGWIATDSDVSDFLNRVAVPRIGSLTDPEQIKVLQRVIDEQRERS
;
A
#
# COMPACT_ATOMS: atom_id res chain seq x y z
N MET A 1 7.86 18.05 -2.31
CA MET A 1 8.44 17.01 -1.42
C MET A 1 9.33 16.08 -2.25
N HIS A 2 10.53 15.73 -1.78
CA HIS A 2 11.44 14.81 -2.47
C HIS A 2 11.51 13.47 -1.76
N VAL A 3 11.31 12.39 -2.53
CA VAL A 3 11.19 11.03 -2.00
C VAL A 3 12.15 10.11 -2.73
N PHE A 4 12.90 9.30 -1.99
CA PHE A 4 13.67 8.18 -2.52
C PHE A 4 13.01 6.88 -2.06
N ILE A 5 12.81 5.94 -2.99
CA ILE A 5 12.24 4.63 -2.71
C ILE A 5 13.29 3.59 -3.01
N ASP A 6 13.65 2.84 -1.99
CA ASP A 6 14.64 1.79 -2.10
C ASP A 6 14.08 0.53 -2.80
N THR A 7 14.98 -0.29 -3.35
CA THR A 7 14.62 -1.48 -4.12
C THR A 7 13.80 -2.47 -3.30
N ASN A 8 14.10 -2.64 -2.00
CA ASN A 8 13.36 -3.56 -1.13
C ASN A 8 11.87 -3.20 -1.03
N ILE A 9 11.55 -1.90 -0.98
CA ILE A 9 10.17 -1.40 -0.93
C ILE A 9 9.45 -1.74 -2.23
N LEU A 10 10.09 -1.50 -3.38
CA LEU A 10 9.50 -1.84 -4.70
C LEU A 10 9.29 -3.36 -4.85
N LEU A 11 10.23 -4.17 -4.37
CA LEU A 11 10.10 -5.64 -4.38
C LEU A 11 8.94 -6.12 -3.49
N ASN A 12 8.59 -5.39 -2.43
CA ASN A 12 7.46 -5.76 -1.57
C ASN A 12 6.10 -5.62 -2.28
N PHE A 13 6.02 -4.94 -3.42
CA PHE A 13 4.77 -4.81 -4.19
C PHE A 13 4.26 -6.17 -4.69
N PHE A 14 5.14 -7.17 -4.85
CA PHE A 14 4.74 -8.54 -5.18
C PHE A 14 3.97 -9.26 -4.06
N HIS A 15 3.95 -8.69 -2.85
CA HIS A 15 3.13 -9.19 -1.74
C HIS A 15 1.81 -8.44 -1.58
N PHE A 16 1.59 -7.37 -2.34
CA PHE A 16 0.38 -6.55 -2.24
C PHE A 16 -0.73 -7.09 -3.13
N SER A 17 -1.96 -6.87 -2.68
CA SER A 17 -3.17 -7.07 -3.47
C SER A 17 -3.28 -6.02 -4.58
N LYS A 18 -4.16 -6.27 -5.54
CA LYS A 18 -4.43 -5.32 -6.62
C LYS A 18 -4.91 -3.97 -6.08
N ASP A 19 -5.83 -3.98 -5.11
CA ASP A 19 -6.39 -2.75 -4.54
C ASP A 19 -5.31 -1.90 -3.86
N GLU A 20 -4.38 -2.53 -3.14
CA GLU A 20 -3.24 -1.84 -2.52
C GLU A 20 -2.32 -1.21 -3.56
N LEU A 21 -2.09 -1.89 -4.70
CA LEU A 21 -1.25 -1.37 -5.79
C LEU A 21 -1.93 -0.22 -6.54
N ASP A 22 -3.23 -0.31 -6.79
CA ASP A 22 -3.99 0.75 -7.46
C ASP A 22 -3.96 2.05 -6.62
N ALA A 23 -4.09 1.96 -5.30
CA ALA A 23 -3.98 3.12 -4.42
C ALA A 23 -2.59 3.77 -4.43
N LEU A 24 -1.52 2.97 -4.57
CA LEU A 24 -0.16 3.50 -4.70
C LEU A 24 0.06 4.22 -6.04
N ASN A 25 -0.56 3.74 -7.12
CA ASN A 25 -0.47 4.40 -8.41
C ASN A 25 -1.01 5.84 -8.34
N ASP A 26 -2.14 6.05 -7.64
CA ASP A 26 -2.76 7.37 -7.52
C ASP A 26 -1.86 8.38 -6.78
N VAL A 27 -1.04 7.92 -5.83
CA VAL A 27 -0.08 8.76 -5.10
C VAL A 27 1.05 9.21 -5.99
N PHE A 28 1.62 8.28 -6.74
CA PHE A 28 2.76 8.56 -7.60
C PHE A 28 2.33 9.25 -8.91
N ALA A 29 1.04 9.18 -9.27
CA ALA A 29 0.48 9.78 -10.47
C ALA A 29 -0.24 11.11 -10.23
N SER A 30 -0.82 11.38 -9.05
CA SER A 30 -1.62 12.59 -8.84
C SER A 30 -0.74 13.84 -8.69
N HIS A 31 -0.85 14.73 -9.66
CA HIS A 31 -0.12 16.00 -9.73
C HIS A 31 -0.88 17.14 -9.04
N GLU A 32 -2.08 16.89 -8.51
CA GLU A 32 -3.00 17.99 -8.19
C GLU A 32 -2.76 18.64 -6.82
N HIS A 33 -2.09 18.00 -5.86
CA HIS A 33 -1.80 18.60 -4.55
C HIS A 33 -0.33 18.37 -4.17
N GLY A 34 0.58 19.29 -4.55
CA GLY A 34 1.95 19.33 -4.01
C GLY A 34 2.78 18.05 -4.22
N ALA A 35 2.75 17.49 -5.44
CA ALA A 35 3.28 16.18 -5.78
C ALA A 35 4.67 15.85 -5.19
N ALA A 36 4.81 14.63 -4.67
CA ALA A 36 6.10 14.06 -4.32
C ALA A 36 6.93 13.81 -5.58
N LYS A 37 8.09 14.44 -5.69
CA LYS A 37 9.09 14.09 -6.71
C LYS A 37 9.82 12.83 -6.24
N VAL A 38 9.46 11.70 -6.85
CA VAL A 38 10.17 10.43 -6.64
C VAL A 38 11.48 10.45 -7.40
N HIS A 39 12.58 10.18 -6.70
CA HIS A 39 13.90 10.01 -7.26
C HIS A 39 14.19 8.53 -7.44
N LEU A 40 14.35 8.11 -8.69
CA LEU A 40 14.77 6.75 -9.04
C LEU A 40 16.15 6.78 -9.67
N THR A 41 17.03 5.92 -9.19
CA THR A 41 18.37 5.74 -9.73
C THR A 41 18.41 4.52 -10.64
N GLN A 42 19.37 4.50 -11.56
CA GLN A 42 19.65 3.31 -12.37
C GLN A 42 19.98 2.10 -11.50
N GLN A 43 20.66 2.31 -10.36
CA GLN A 43 21.01 1.26 -9.42
C GLN A 43 19.76 0.59 -8.83
N VAL A 44 18.75 1.36 -8.39
CA VAL A 44 17.47 0.82 -7.91
C VAL A 44 16.78 0.01 -9.00
N CYS A 45 16.73 0.55 -10.22
CA CYS A 45 16.07 -0.11 -11.34
C CYS A 45 16.74 -1.45 -11.70
N ASP A 46 18.07 -1.51 -11.69
CA ASP A 46 18.79 -2.72 -12.04
C ASP A 46 18.80 -3.74 -10.90
N GLU A 47 18.83 -3.29 -9.66
CA GLU A 47 18.67 -4.17 -8.50
C GLU A 47 17.28 -4.82 -8.47
N PHE A 48 16.23 -4.05 -8.78
CA PHE A 48 14.88 -4.58 -8.92
C PHE A 48 14.85 -5.71 -9.97
N LYS A 49 15.41 -5.47 -11.16
CA LYS A 49 15.47 -6.48 -12.23
C LYS A 49 16.22 -7.75 -11.80
N ARG A 50 17.35 -7.61 -11.08
CA ARG A 50 18.14 -8.75 -10.59
C ARG A 50 17.40 -9.57 -9.53
N ASN A 51 16.64 -8.91 -8.67
CA ASN A 51 16.02 -9.54 -7.50
C ASN A 51 14.55 -9.95 -7.70
N ARG A 52 13.90 -9.48 -8.77
CA ARG A 52 12.50 -9.76 -9.10
C ARG A 52 12.13 -11.24 -8.98
N GLU A 53 12.85 -12.12 -9.69
CA GLU A 53 12.51 -13.55 -9.71
C GLU A 53 12.67 -14.20 -8.34
N ASN A 54 13.70 -13.81 -7.59
CA ASN A 54 13.92 -14.32 -6.24
C ASN A 54 12.77 -13.93 -5.30
N LYS A 55 12.27 -12.70 -5.41
CA LYS A 55 11.14 -12.22 -4.60
C LYS A 55 9.83 -12.93 -4.95
N ILE A 56 9.54 -13.09 -6.24
CA ILE A 56 8.37 -13.86 -6.71
C ILE A 56 8.46 -15.32 -6.24
N LYS A 57 9.64 -15.94 -6.33
CA LYS A 57 9.87 -17.30 -5.85
C LYS A 57 9.58 -17.44 -4.35
N ASP A 58 10.02 -16.48 -3.54
CA ASP A 58 9.72 -16.48 -2.10
C ASP A 58 8.21 -16.30 -1.82
N ALA A 59 7.54 -15.39 -2.54
CA ALA A 59 6.10 -15.19 -2.45
C ALA A 59 5.29 -16.47 -2.79
N LEU A 60 5.77 -17.24 -3.79
CA LEU A 60 5.13 -18.48 -4.21
C LEU A 60 5.49 -19.72 -3.37
N ARG A 61 6.46 -19.63 -2.45
CA ARG A 61 6.95 -20.80 -1.70
C ARG A 61 5.81 -21.53 -0.99
N ARG A 62 4.99 -20.80 -0.22
CA ARG A 62 3.88 -21.38 0.55
C ARG A 62 2.82 -22.00 -0.36
N PHE A 63 2.51 -21.35 -1.48
CA PHE A 63 1.53 -21.86 -2.44
C PHE A 63 1.96 -23.23 -3.01
N LYS A 64 3.25 -23.40 -3.31
CA LYS A 64 3.80 -24.65 -3.85
C LYS A 64 3.88 -25.79 -2.80
N GLU A 65 3.89 -25.46 -1.52
CA GLU A 65 3.98 -26.43 -0.42
C GLU A 65 2.60 -27.03 -0.05
N ILE A 66 1.49 -26.39 -0.42
CA ILE A 66 0.15 -26.85 -0.05
C ILE A 66 -0.22 -28.11 -0.84
N LYS A 67 -0.52 -29.19 -0.13
CA LYS A 67 -1.06 -30.43 -0.69
C LYS A 67 -2.58 -30.39 -0.67
N PHE A 68 -3.20 -30.20 -1.83
CA PHE A 68 -4.66 -30.11 -1.97
C PHE A 68 -5.37 -31.48 -2.11
N ALA A 69 -4.75 -32.58 -1.66
CA ALA A 69 -5.28 -33.94 -1.80
C ALA A 69 -5.92 -34.45 -0.50
N ALA A 70 -7.22 -34.72 -0.55
CA ALA A 70 -7.94 -35.40 0.52
C ALA A 70 -7.54 -36.89 0.58
N GLN A 71 -6.48 -37.22 1.33
CA GLN A 71 -6.09 -38.60 1.62
C GLN A 71 -6.97 -39.17 2.75
N LEU A 72 -8.21 -39.53 2.40
CA LEU A 72 -9.16 -40.11 3.35
C LEU A 72 -8.94 -41.63 3.52
N PRO A 73 -8.87 -42.15 4.77
CA PRO A 73 -8.85 -43.58 5.06
C PRO A 73 -10.00 -44.38 4.42
N SER A 74 -9.73 -45.63 4.06
CA SER A 74 -10.69 -46.49 3.36
C SER A 74 -11.97 -46.77 4.14
N PHE A 75 -11.92 -46.85 5.47
CA PHE A 75 -13.12 -47.09 6.30
C PHE A 75 -14.12 -45.92 6.25
N MET A 76 -13.66 -44.72 5.88
CA MET A 76 -14.52 -43.54 5.77
C MET A 76 -15.44 -43.57 4.54
N LYS A 77 -15.29 -44.56 3.64
CA LYS A 77 -16.20 -44.75 2.50
C LYS A 77 -17.64 -45.04 2.89
N ALA A 78 -17.87 -45.45 4.15
CA ALA A 78 -19.21 -45.71 4.68
C ALA A 78 -20.00 -44.44 5.01
N TYR A 79 -19.36 -43.27 5.00
CA TYR A 79 -19.97 -41.98 5.33
C TYR A 79 -20.38 -41.24 4.06
N GLU A 80 -21.52 -40.57 4.09
CA GLU A 80 -22.10 -39.88 2.93
C GLU A 80 -21.23 -38.73 2.42
N GLU A 81 -20.50 -38.07 3.33
CA GLU A 81 -19.62 -36.94 3.07
C GLU A 81 -18.35 -37.33 2.31
N TYR A 82 -17.97 -38.62 2.30
CA TYR A 82 -16.75 -39.11 1.67
C TYR A 82 -16.65 -38.69 0.20
N ASN A 83 -17.75 -38.87 -0.55
CA ASN A 83 -17.79 -38.55 -1.98
C ASN A 83 -17.81 -37.04 -2.21
N ALA A 84 -18.49 -36.27 -1.35
CA ALA A 84 -18.53 -34.82 -1.42
C ALA A 84 -17.13 -34.21 -1.21
N ILE A 85 -16.39 -34.67 -0.19
CA ILE A 85 -15.02 -34.22 0.09
C ILE A 85 -14.08 -34.57 -1.07
N ARG A 86 -14.18 -35.79 -1.62
CA ARG A 86 -13.41 -36.21 -2.80
C ARG A 86 -13.64 -35.29 -4.00
N LYS A 87 -14.90 -34.95 -4.28
CA LYS A 87 -15.29 -34.09 -5.40
C LYS A 87 -14.74 -32.68 -5.22
N LEU A 88 -14.98 -32.06 -4.07
CA LEU A 88 -14.50 -30.70 -3.76
C LEU A 88 -12.97 -30.62 -3.77
N SER A 89 -12.27 -31.66 -3.27
CA SER A 89 -10.80 -31.74 -3.33
C SER A 89 -10.29 -31.80 -4.77
N ALA A 90 -10.96 -32.51 -5.68
CA ALA A 90 -10.60 -32.56 -7.09
C ALA A 90 -10.87 -31.24 -7.81
N GLU A 91 -12.00 -30.58 -7.52
CA GLU A 91 -12.32 -29.24 -8.04
C GLU A 91 -11.28 -28.21 -7.59
N LEU A 92 -10.93 -28.20 -6.29
CA LEU A 92 -9.90 -27.34 -5.74
C LEU A 92 -8.54 -27.56 -6.42
N GLN A 93 -8.13 -28.82 -6.62
CA GLN A 93 -6.89 -29.14 -7.35
C GLN A 93 -6.89 -28.59 -8.78
N GLY A 94 -8.03 -28.71 -9.49
CA GLY A 94 -8.18 -28.16 -10.84
C GLY A 94 -8.04 -26.64 -10.87
N LEU A 95 -8.68 -25.94 -9.92
CA LEU A 95 -8.57 -24.49 -9.78
C LEU A 95 -7.14 -24.05 -9.42
N THR A 96 -6.49 -24.74 -8.47
CA THR A 96 -5.09 -24.49 -8.09
C THR A 96 -4.15 -24.65 -9.28
N LYS A 97 -4.32 -25.69 -10.10
CA LYS A 97 -3.51 -25.87 -11.32
C LYS A 97 -3.74 -24.73 -12.31
N THR A 98 -5.01 -24.37 -12.53
CA THR A 98 -5.38 -23.29 -13.46
C THR A 98 -4.78 -21.94 -13.06
N ILE A 99 -4.84 -21.59 -11.77
CA ILE A 99 -4.24 -20.33 -11.30
C ILE A 99 -2.70 -20.37 -11.37
N ALA A 100 -2.09 -21.52 -11.07
CA ALA A 100 -0.63 -21.69 -11.19
C ALA A 100 -0.15 -21.47 -12.63
N GLU A 101 -0.81 -22.07 -13.62
CA GLU A 101 -0.48 -21.91 -15.03
C GLU A 101 -0.63 -20.45 -15.51
N LYS A 102 -1.69 -19.75 -15.05
CA LYS A 102 -1.88 -18.33 -15.35
C LYS A 102 -0.79 -17.46 -14.74
N VAL A 103 -0.48 -17.69 -13.46
CA VAL A 103 0.56 -16.95 -12.74
C VAL A 103 1.94 -17.19 -13.35
N ASP A 104 2.28 -18.43 -13.70
CA ASP A 104 3.55 -18.74 -14.36
C ASP A 104 3.65 -18.05 -15.73
N ALA A 105 2.57 -18.02 -16.51
CA ALA A 105 2.53 -17.27 -17.77
C ALA A 105 2.72 -15.76 -17.54
N ASP A 106 2.10 -15.19 -16.50
CA ASP A 106 2.22 -13.77 -16.16
C ASP A 106 3.62 -13.41 -15.66
N ILE A 107 4.27 -14.30 -14.91
CA ILE A 107 5.64 -14.13 -14.42
C ILE A 107 6.62 -14.06 -15.59
N VAL A 108 6.51 -14.98 -16.56
CA VAL A 108 7.36 -15.04 -17.75
C VAL A 108 7.12 -13.82 -18.65
N ALA A 109 5.85 -13.45 -18.84
CA ALA A 109 5.48 -12.29 -19.64
C ALA A 109 5.70 -10.93 -18.93
N LYS A 110 6.13 -10.94 -17.66
CA LYS A 110 6.31 -9.74 -16.81
C LYS A 110 5.08 -8.84 -16.77
N ARG A 111 3.91 -9.45 -16.56
CA ARG A 111 2.60 -8.77 -16.58
C ARG A 111 1.79 -8.99 -15.30
N LEU A 112 2.44 -9.38 -14.20
CA LEU A 112 1.78 -9.32 -12.90
C LEU A 112 1.34 -7.88 -12.61
N VAL A 113 0.32 -7.70 -11.78
CA VAL A 113 -0.18 -6.36 -11.43
C VAL A 113 0.96 -5.46 -10.93
N ALA A 114 1.83 -5.99 -10.07
CA ALA A 114 3.01 -5.28 -9.58
C ALA A 114 4.03 -4.96 -10.69
N ASP A 115 4.21 -5.84 -11.69
CA ASP A 115 5.11 -5.56 -12.82
C ASP A 115 4.63 -4.36 -13.63
N ASN A 116 3.34 -4.31 -13.92
CA ASN A 116 2.76 -3.22 -14.71
C ASN A 116 2.90 -1.89 -13.96
N LEU A 117 2.57 -1.85 -12.66
CA LEU A 117 2.72 -0.65 -11.85
C LEU A 117 4.17 -0.17 -11.80
N ILE A 118 5.13 -1.07 -11.55
CA ILE A 118 6.54 -0.70 -11.44
C ILE A 118 7.07 -0.24 -12.80
N SER A 119 6.63 -0.87 -13.89
CA SER A 119 6.94 -0.41 -15.25
C SER A 119 6.40 0.99 -15.52
N ASP A 120 5.19 1.30 -15.06
CA ASP A 120 4.59 2.63 -15.21
C ASP A 120 5.33 3.68 -14.37
N ILE A 121 5.70 3.35 -13.12
CA ILE A 121 6.51 4.22 -12.25
C ILE A 121 7.86 4.51 -12.92
N PHE A 122 8.55 3.48 -13.41
CA PHE A 122 9.86 3.62 -14.06
C PHE A 122 9.76 4.38 -15.39
N GLY A 123 8.67 4.21 -16.14
CA GLY A 123 8.44 4.90 -17.40
C GLY A 123 8.08 6.38 -17.27
N LYS A 124 7.47 6.78 -16.15
CA LYS A 124 7.10 8.19 -15.87
C LYS A 124 8.20 8.96 -15.15
N ALA A 125 9.08 8.28 -14.42
CA ALA A 125 10.14 8.90 -13.64
C ALA A 125 11.37 9.25 -14.50
N GLU A 126 12.05 10.33 -14.13
CA GLU A 126 13.39 10.63 -14.63
C GLU A 126 14.39 9.71 -13.91
N ILE A 127 14.84 8.65 -14.60
CA ILE A 127 15.83 7.71 -14.04
C ILE A 127 17.22 8.35 -14.10
N ILE A 128 17.84 8.51 -12.93
CA ILE A 128 19.15 9.13 -12.81
C ILE A 128 20.25 8.07 -13.05
N PRO A 129 21.12 8.24 -14.07
CA PRO A 129 22.12 7.23 -14.43
C PRO A 129 23.26 7.13 -13.41
N THR A 130 23.82 5.93 -13.27
CA THR A 130 25.07 5.72 -12.54
C THR A 130 26.26 6.06 -13.44
N SER A 131 26.83 7.26 -13.29
CA SER A 131 28.02 7.67 -14.04
C SER A 131 29.32 7.15 -13.41
N PRO A 132 30.46 7.14 -14.14
CA PRO A 132 31.76 6.82 -13.57
C PRO A 132 32.14 7.70 -12.38
N GLU A 133 31.76 8.97 -12.39
CA GLU A 133 32.00 9.92 -11.30
C GLU A 133 31.17 9.57 -10.06
N VAL A 134 29.89 9.23 -10.24
CA VAL A 134 29.02 8.73 -9.16
C VAL A 134 29.62 7.46 -8.56
N TYR A 135 30.03 6.51 -9.40
CA TYR A 135 30.64 5.26 -8.95
C TYR A 135 31.94 5.49 -8.16
N ALA A 136 32.82 6.38 -8.64
CA ALA A 136 34.07 6.70 -7.96
C ALA A 136 33.82 7.34 -6.59
N SER A 137 32.88 8.29 -6.50
CA SER A 137 32.49 8.93 -5.24
C SER A 137 31.85 7.94 -4.26
N ALA A 138 30.98 7.05 -4.75
CA ALA A 138 30.37 5.99 -3.94
C ALA A 138 31.41 4.98 -3.45
N SER A 139 32.37 4.61 -4.31
CA SER A 139 33.48 3.71 -3.96
C SER A 139 34.36 4.31 -2.87
N MET A 140 34.67 5.61 -2.99
CA MET A 140 35.45 6.33 -1.98
C MET A 140 34.70 6.37 -0.64
N ARG A 141 33.41 6.73 -0.64
CA ARG A 141 32.53 6.70 0.55
C ARG A 141 32.60 5.37 1.28
N LEU A 142 32.41 4.27 0.54
CA LEU A 142 32.46 2.92 1.11
C LEU A 142 33.85 2.58 1.68
N THR A 143 34.92 2.96 0.96
CA THR A 143 36.30 2.69 1.35
C THR A 143 36.69 3.40 2.65
N ILE A 144 36.22 4.62 2.86
CA ILE A 144 36.48 5.39 4.09
C ILE A 144 35.49 5.10 5.22
N GLY A 145 34.53 4.19 5.00
CA GLY A 145 33.58 3.73 6.03
C GLY A 145 32.41 4.68 6.28
N ASN A 146 32.08 5.56 5.33
CA ASN A 146 30.92 6.45 5.46
C ASN A 146 29.64 5.70 5.02
N PRO A 147 28.55 5.75 5.81
CA PRO A 147 27.26 5.16 5.42
C PRO A 147 26.60 5.94 4.27
N PRO A 148 25.53 5.46 3.62
CA PRO A 148 24.98 4.12 3.77
C PRO A 148 25.79 3.11 2.96
N GLY A 149 25.79 1.85 3.40
CA GLY A 149 26.50 0.74 2.78
C GLY A 149 27.43 0.01 3.76
N LYS A 150 27.60 -1.29 3.50
CA LYS A 150 28.51 -2.20 4.23
C LYS A 150 29.47 -2.89 3.26
N GLY A 151 30.57 -3.43 3.80
CA GLY A 151 31.53 -4.19 3.01
C GLY A 151 30.85 -5.27 2.16
N GLY A 152 30.93 -5.13 0.84
CA GLY A 152 30.34 -6.06 -0.14
C GLY A 152 29.12 -5.53 -0.91
N SER A 153 28.51 -4.41 -0.49
CA SER A 153 27.42 -3.75 -1.24
C SER A 153 27.67 -2.26 -1.39
N ILE A 154 27.80 -1.80 -2.64
CA ILE A 154 27.98 -0.38 -3.00
C ILE A 154 26.66 0.29 -3.40
N GLY A 155 25.57 -0.47 -3.49
CA GLY A 155 24.29 0.00 -4.02
C GLY A 155 23.77 1.25 -3.30
N ASP A 156 23.72 1.21 -1.97
CA ASP A 156 23.24 2.33 -1.16
C ASP A 156 24.17 3.53 -1.25
N SER A 157 25.49 3.30 -1.30
CA SER A 157 26.47 4.36 -1.50
C SER A 157 26.29 5.06 -2.85
N ILE A 158 25.94 4.32 -3.91
CA ILE A 158 25.60 4.89 -5.23
C ILE A 158 24.32 5.71 -5.13
N ASN A 159 23.25 5.12 -4.59
CA ASN A 159 21.94 5.78 -4.45
C ASN A 159 22.07 7.10 -3.70
N TRP A 160 22.74 7.07 -2.54
CA TRP A 160 22.93 8.25 -1.72
C TRP A 160 23.81 9.32 -2.40
N THR A 161 24.87 8.91 -3.10
CA THR A 161 25.71 9.82 -3.87
C THR A 161 24.91 10.54 -4.95
N VAL A 162 24.02 9.82 -5.64
CA VAL A 162 23.11 10.40 -6.65
C VAL A 162 22.17 11.41 -6.00
N LEU A 163 21.51 11.07 -4.88
CA LEU A 163 20.58 11.97 -4.19
C LEU A 163 21.26 13.26 -3.74
N LEU A 164 22.49 13.18 -3.24
CA LEU A 164 23.31 14.34 -2.88
C LEU A 164 23.66 15.24 -4.08
N GLN A 165 23.62 14.72 -5.30
CA GLN A 165 23.87 15.50 -6.52
C GLN A 165 22.58 16.09 -7.10
N THR A 166 21.46 15.36 -7.05
CA THR A 166 20.25 15.71 -7.82
C THR A 166 19.16 16.41 -7.02
N VAL A 167 19.05 16.16 -5.71
CA VAL A 167 18.05 16.85 -4.90
C VAL A 167 18.47 18.32 -4.73
N PRO A 168 17.59 19.30 -4.97
CA PRO A 168 17.91 20.71 -4.79
C PRO A 168 18.31 21.04 -3.34
N ASN A 169 19.13 22.07 -3.16
CA ASN A 169 19.46 22.55 -1.81
C ASN A 169 18.24 23.22 -1.17
N GLY A 170 18.14 23.15 0.15
CA GLY A 170 17.01 23.64 0.96
C GLY A 170 15.84 22.67 1.06
N GLU A 171 15.80 21.64 0.22
CA GLU A 171 14.68 20.72 0.14
C GLU A 171 14.85 19.48 1.05
N PRO A 172 13.81 19.10 1.83
CA PRO A 172 13.86 17.92 2.68
C PRO A 172 13.80 16.64 1.84
N LEU A 173 14.59 15.64 2.25
CA LEU A 173 14.59 14.31 1.62
C LEU A 173 13.89 13.29 2.53
N HIS A 174 13.01 12.50 1.92
CA HIS A 174 12.29 11.41 2.56
C HIS A 174 12.79 10.09 1.95
N VAL A 175 13.46 9.26 2.74
CA VAL A 175 13.96 7.95 2.31
C VAL A 175 13.02 6.87 2.81
N ILE A 176 12.50 6.05 1.89
CA ILE A 176 11.68 4.88 2.22
C ILE A 176 12.53 3.64 1.96
N SER A 177 12.96 2.98 3.03
CA SER A 177 13.84 1.81 2.98
C SER A 177 13.68 0.96 4.24
N GLU A 178 13.71 -0.36 4.07
CA GLU A 178 13.85 -1.30 5.20
C GLU A 178 15.30 -1.45 5.66
N ASP A 179 16.29 -0.99 4.89
CA ASP A 179 17.71 -1.16 5.21
C ASP A 179 18.11 -0.30 6.42
N GLY A 180 18.67 -0.96 7.44
CA GLY A 180 19.15 -0.33 8.65
C GLY A 180 20.28 0.69 8.44
N ASP A 181 20.96 0.69 7.30
CA ASP A 181 22.06 1.61 7.00
C ASP A 181 21.60 3.07 6.92
N PHE A 182 20.32 3.31 6.65
CA PHE A 182 19.72 4.63 6.67
C PHE A 182 19.28 5.09 8.07
N TYR A 183 19.36 4.23 9.09
CA TYR A 183 18.79 4.48 10.42
C TYR A 183 19.84 4.56 11.52
N SER A 184 19.47 5.23 12.62
CA SER A 184 20.27 5.27 13.82
C SER A 184 20.27 3.92 14.54
N THR A 185 21.45 3.47 14.98
CA THR A 185 21.58 2.28 15.82
C THR A 185 20.93 2.44 17.20
N LEU A 186 20.75 3.68 17.68
CA LEU A 186 20.14 3.96 18.99
C LEU A 186 18.63 4.20 18.92
N ASN A 187 18.14 4.65 17.77
CA ASN A 187 16.73 4.92 17.54
C ASN A 187 16.37 4.46 16.13
N GLU A 188 15.74 3.29 16.03
CA GLU A 188 15.44 2.64 14.75
C GLU A 188 14.40 3.38 13.90
N ASP A 189 13.75 4.40 14.46
CA ASP A 189 12.81 5.31 13.78
C ASP A 189 13.46 6.62 13.31
N ALA A 190 14.72 6.87 13.69
CA ALA A 190 15.45 8.08 13.29
C ALA A 190 16.48 7.79 12.20
N ALA A 191 16.74 8.80 11.36
CA ALA A 191 17.78 8.71 10.34
C ALA A 191 19.16 8.50 10.97
N HIS A 192 20.04 7.80 10.25
CA HIS A 192 21.42 7.60 10.67
C HIS A 192 22.08 8.97 10.91
N PRO A 193 22.67 9.22 12.10
CA PRO A 193 23.14 10.57 12.47
C PRO A 193 24.12 11.18 11.46
N PHE A 194 25.06 10.37 10.95
CA PHE A 194 25.99 10.80 9.91
C PHE A 194 25.28 11.26 8.63
N LEU A 195 24.24 10.56 8.18
CA LEU A 195 23.51 10.90 6.96
C LEU A 195 22.68 12.16 7.16
N ALA A 196 22.05 12.30 8.33
CA ALA A 196 21.29 13.49 8.69
C ALA A 196 22.20 14.74 8.76
N GLU A 197 23.38 14.62 9.40
CA GLU A 197 24.37 15.69 9.48
C GLU A 197 24.95 16.03 8.11
N GLU A 198 25.27 15.02 7.29
CA GLU A 198 25.75 15.22 5.93
C GLU A 198 24.70 15.94 5.07
N TRP A 199 23.43 15.52 5.15
CA TRP A 199 22.34 16.15 4.42
C TRP A 199 22.15 17.60 4.86
N GLN A 200 22.11 17.85 6.16
CA GLN A 200 22.00 19.20 6.71
C GLN A 200 23.17 20.10 6.28
N THR A 201 24.40 19.56 6.28
CA THR A 201 25.61 20.33 5.93
C THR A 201 25.68 20.63 4.43
N ARG A 202 25.36 19.65 3.58
CA ARG A 202 25.51 19.77 2.12
C ARG A 202 24.29 20.38 1.43
N LYS A 203 23.11 20.15 1.99
CA LYS A 203 21.83 20.57 1.40
C LYS A 203 21.13 21.64 2.22
N GLY A 204 21.48 21.86 3.48
CA GLY A 204 20.83 22.87 4.32
C GLY A 204 19.38 22.52 4.67
N SER A 205 19.04 21.23 4.72
CA SER A 205 17.67 20.75 4.97
C SER A 205 17.67 19.44 5.76
N SER A 206 16.48 18.95 6.10
CA SER A 206 16.28 17.75 6.92
C SER A 206 16.24 16.46 6.11
N LEU A 207 16.61 15.36 6.78
CA LEU A 207 16.49 13.99 6.30
C LEU A 207 15.44 13.25 7.14
N HIS A 208 14.46 12.66 6.48
CA HIS A 208 13.41 11.83 7.08
C HIS A 208 13.49 10.41 6.54
N VAL A 209 13.19 9.41 7.37
CA VAL A 209 13.30 7.99 7.02
C VAL A 209 12.02 7.24 7.38
N TYR A 210 11.65 6.26 6.56
CA TYR A 210 10.42 5.48 6.69
C TYR A 210 10.67 4.01 6.35
N ARG A 211 10.36 3.10 7.28
CA ARG A 211 10.57 1.65 7.08
C ARG A 211 9.66 1.07 6.02
N THR A 212 8.46 1.64 5.90
CA THR A 212 7.45 1.17 4.98
C THR A 212 6.85 2.33 4.22
N LEU A 213 6.36 2.04 3.02
CA LEU A 213 5.60 3.00 2.24
C LEU A 213 4.35 3.43 3.02
N SER A 214 3.66 2.50 3.69
CA SER A 214 2.47 2.81 4.50
C SER A 214 2.74 3.87 5.60
N THR A 215 3.88 3.83 6.28
CA THR A 215 4.25 4.84 7.29
C THR A 215 4.43 6.22 6.66
N PHE A 216 5.19 6.29 5.57
CA PHE A 216 5.38 7.54 4.81
C PHE A 216 4.04 8.10 4.32
N MET A 217 3.20 7.23 3.76
CA MET A 217 1.88 7.59 3.24
C MET A 217 0.96 8.13 4.33
N LYS A 218 0.94 7.50 5.50
CA LYS A 218 0.13 7.93 6.63
C LYS A 218 0.56 9.31 7.16
N GLU A 219 1.85 9.62 7.15
CA GLU A 219 2.35 10.89 7.68
C GLU A 219 2.12 12.07 6.72
N HIS A 220 2.34 11.87 5.42
CA HIS A 220 2.37 12.95 4.43
C HIS A 220 1.10 13.06 3.59
N PHE A 221 0.29 12.01 3.57
CA PHE A 221 -0.91 11.91 2.75
C PHE A 221 -2.09 11.42 3.59
N ASP A 222 -2.10 11.73 4.89
CA ASP A 222 -3.30 11.60 5.73
C ASP A 222 -4.42 12.38 5.05
N GLY A 223 -5.45 11.67 4.56
CA GLY A 223 -6.43 12.27 3.66
C GLY A 223 -6.48 11.69 2.25
N VAL A 224 -5.60 10.78 1.88
CA VAL A 224 -5.72 9.93 0.68
C VAL A 224 -5.99 8.52 1.19
N ALA A 225 -7.09 7.92 0.76
CA ALA A 225 -7.51 6.64 1.32
C ALA A 225 -6.61 5.56 0.77
N PHE A 226 -5.91 4.91 1.69
CA PHE A 226 -5.17 3.72 1.40
C PHE A 226 -5.88 2.50 1.99
N PRO A 227 -5.97 1.39 1.23
CA PRO A 227 -6.48 0.10 1.71
C PRO A 227 -5.65 -0.52 2.85
N PHE A 228 -4.52 0.08 3.23
CA PHE A 228 -3.61 -0.47 4.24
C PHE A 228 -4.16 -0.40 5.67
N ASP A 229 -5.25 0.32 5.93
CA ASP A 229 -5.87 0.28 7.24
C ASP A 229 -6.86 -0.89 7.35
N ARG A 230 -6.30 -2.09 7.56
CA ARG A 230 -7.08 -3.30 7.82
C ARG A 230 -8.09 -3.10 8.95
N THR A 231 -7.82 -2.20 9.90
CA THR A 231 -8.77 -1.86 10.96
C THR A 231 -9.96 -1.10 10.40
N LYS A 232 -9.72 -0.08 9.57
CA LYS A 232 -10.79 0.67 8.87
C LYS A 232 -11.63 -0.24 7.97
N GLU A 233 -10.99 -1.13 7.24
CA GLU A 233 -11.64 -2.14 6.40
C GLU A 233 -12.57 -3.06 7.21
N VAL A 234 -12.07 -3.61 8.32
CA VAL A 234 -12.86 -4.43 9.24
C VAL A 234 -14.02 -3.61 9.84
N LEU A 235 -13.81 -2.34 10.17
CA LEU A 235 -14.89 -1.49 10.70
C LEU A 235 -15.99 -1.22 9.68
N ILE A 236 -15.64 -1.04 8.40
CA ILE A 236 -16.63 -0.89 7.32
C ILE A 236 -17.39 -2.20 7.09
N ASP A 237 -16.69 -3.34 7.11
CA ASP A 237 -17.33 -4.67 7.03
C ASP A 237 -18.26 -4.91 8.23
N ASP A 238 -17.83 -4.61 9.46
CA ASP A 238 -18.63 -4.72 10.67
C ASP A 238 -19.83 -3.76 10.64
N LEU A 239 -19.71 -2.60 10.00
CA LEU A 239 -20.83 -1.66 9.83
C LEU A 239 -21.93 -2.27 8.96
N SER A 240 -21.54 -2.96 7.87
CA SER A 240 -22.49 -3.70 7.02
C SER A 240 -23.20 -4.83 7.76
N ALA A 241 -22.51 -5.48 8.71
CA ALA A 241 -23.04 -6.59 9.51
C ALA A 241 -23.59 -6.17 10.89
N SER A 242 -23.68 -4.87 11.18
CA SER A 242 -24.06 -4.38 12.51
C SER A 242 -25.45 -4.88 12.93
N SER A 243 -25.54 -5.43 14.14
CA SER A 243 -26.74 -6.14 14.63
C SER A 243 -27.70 -5.28 15.46
N ASN A 244 -27.28 -4.08 15.86
CA ASN A 244 -28.10 -3.17 16.66
C ASN A 244 -27.59 -1.72 16.58
N PHE A 245 -28.44 -0.76 16.92
CA PHE A 245 -28.13 0.68 16.87
C PHE A 245 -26.90 1.08 17.69
N ALA A 246 -26.77 0.57 18.92
CA ALA A 246 -25.64 0.90 19.80
C ALA A 246 -24.29 0.47 19.18
N ASN A 247 -24.25 -0.69 18.53
CA ASN A 247 -23.07 -1.16 17.81
C ASN A 247 -22.78 -0.29 16.59
N THR A 248 -23.81 0.14 15.85
CA THR A 248 -23.63 1.05 14.70
C THR A 248 -23.02 2.38 15.14
N HIS A 249 -23.53 3.02 16.20
CA HIS A 249 -22.92 4.24 16.76
C HIS A 249 -21.48 4.01 17.21
N TYR A 250 -21.19 2.88 17.86
CA TYR A 250 -19.83 2.54 18.28
C TYR A 250 -18.86 2.38 17.09
N LEU A 251 -19.30 1.75 16.01
CA LEU A 251 -18.51 1.59 14.78
C LEU A 251 -18.29 2.94 14.09
N ILE A 252 -19.33 3.78 14.00
CA ILE A 252 -19.24 5.13 13.45
C ILE A 252 -18.26 5.99 14.28
N ALA A 253 -18.34 5.95 15.61
CA ALA A 253 -17.41 6.67 16.48
C ALA A 253 -15.94 6.25 16.27
N LYS A 254 -15.69 4.97 15.96
CA LYS A 254 -14.36 4.51 15.56
C LYS A 254 -13.98 4.97 14.16
N LEU A 255 -14.93 4.96 13.23
CA LEU A 255 -14.72 5.42 11.86
C LEU A 255 -14.47 6.93 11.79
N GLU A 256 -15.00 7.70 12.74
CA GLU A 256 -14.74 9.13 12.89
C GLU A 256 -13.27 9.46 13.22
N ALA A 257 -12.50 8.50 13.74
CA ALA A 257 -11.06 8.66 13.91
C ALA A 257 -10.31 8.75 12.56
N PHE A 258 -10.95 8.40 11.44
CA PHE A 258 -10.38 8.51 10.10
C PHE A 258 -10.83 9.81 9.43
N SER A 259 -9.82 10.58 9.01
CA SER A 259 -9.95 11.86 8.32
C SER A 259 -10.57 11.71 6.92
N TYR A 260 -10.31 10.60 6.23
CA TYR A 260 -10.69 10.41 4.83
C TYR A 260 -11.09 8.99 4.45
N PHE A 261 -12.00 8.93 3.46
CA PHE A 261 -12.54 7.71 2.86
C PHE A 261 -12.41 7.74 1.33
N SER A 262 -11.97 6.64 0.71
CA SER A 262 -11.87 6.50 -0.76
C SER A 262 -13.26 6.50 -1.39
N ALA A 263 -13.36 6.70 -2.70
CA ALA A 263 -14.62 6.51 -3.41
C ALA A 263 -15.21 5.09 -3.20
N LYS A 264 -14.36 4.06 -3.20
CA LYS A 264 -14.75 2.66 -2.96
C LYS A 264 -15.22 2.41 -1.51
N GLU A 265 -14.57 3.03 -0.54
CA GLU A 265 -14.97 2.96 0.88
C GLU A 265 -16.28 3.70 1.12
N VAL A 266 -16.45 4.88 0.51
CA VAL A 266 -17.71 5.62 0.56
C VAL A 266 -18.83 4.81 -0.08
N GLU A 267 -18.59 4.21 -1.25
CA GLU A 267 -19.56 3.33 -1.91
C GLU A 267 -19.96 2.15 -1.01
N ARG A 268 -19.00 1.52 -0.32
CA ARG A 268 -19.28 0.44 0.65
C ARG A 268 -20.04 0.90 1.89
N ILE A 269 -19.70 2.08 2.43
CA ILE A 269 -20.43 2.68 3.56
C ILE A 269 -21.87 2.99 3.14
N MET A 270 -22.06 3.54 1.94
CA MET A 270 -23.39 3.83 1.42
C MET A 270 -24.18 2.57 1.09
N ALA A 271 -23.54 1.54 0.54
CA ALA A 271 -24.14 0.22 0.37
C ALA A 271 -24.58 -0.36 1.72
N ALA A 272 -23.74 -0.29 2.75
CA ALA A 272 -24.10 -0.70 4.10
C ALA A 272 -25.31 0.08 4.66
N ALA A 273 -25.40 1.39 4.41
CA ALA A 273 -26.54 2.19 4.86
C ALA A 273 -27.87 1.82 4.16
N VAL A 274 -27.80 1.29 2.94
CA VAL A 274 -28.97 0.83 2.17
C VAL A 274 -29.34 -0.61 2.53
N GLU A 275 -28.35 -1.50 2.59
CA GLU A 275 -28.55 -2.94 2.78
C GLU A 275 -28.82 -3.32 4.25
N ASN A 276 -28.20 -2.61 5.19
CA ASN A 276 -28.43 -2.81 6.61
C ASN A 276 -29.52 -1.87 7.12
N GLY A 277 -30.74 -2.41 7.28
CA GLY A 277 -31.88 -1.65 7.76
C GLY A 277 -31.70 -1.02 9.14
N GLN A 278 -30.82 -1.54 10.01
CA GLN A 278 -30.52 -0.90 11.29
C GLN A 278 -29.73 0.39 11.07
N PHE A 279 -28.72 0.36 10.22
CA PHE A 279 -27.90 1.52 9.88
C PHE A 279 -28.72 2.57 9.11
N GLY A 280 -29.46 2.15 8.08
CA GLY A 280 -30.31 3.06 7.29
C GLY A 280 -31.45 3.72 8.09
N TRP A 281 -31.92 3.09 9.16
CA TRP A 281 -32.95 3.68 10.04
C TRP A 281 -32.38 4.87 10.81
N ILE A 282 -31.18 4.71 11.38
CA ILE A 282 -30.52 5.75 12.19
C ILE A 282 -29.64 6.69 11.36
N ALA A 283 -29.72 6.68 10.03
CA ALA A 283 -28.91 7.54 9.18
C ALA A 283 -29.01 9.04 9.53
N THR A 284 -30.16 9.45 10.07
CA THR A 284 -30.47 10.82 10.50
C THR A 284 -30.20 11.09 11.98
N ASP A 285 -29.65 10.12 12.73
CA ASP A 285 -29.19 10.38 14.10
C ASP A 285 -27.97 11.29 14.05
N SER A 286 -27.83 12.21 15.00
CA SER A 286 -26.89 13.34 14.93
C SER A 286 -25.46 12.95 14.52
N ASP A 287 -24.86 11.95 15.19
CA ASP A 287 -23.49 11.50 14.92
C ASP A 287 -23.36 10.75 13.60
N VAL A 288 -24.38 9.96 13.25
CA VAL A 288 -24.45 9.21 11.98
C VAL A 288 -24.62 10.15 10.79
N SER A 289 -25.50 11.12 10.93
CA SER A 289 -25.77 12.16 9.95
C SER A 289 -24.53 13.01 9.72
N ASP A 290 -23.83 13.42 10.78
CA ASP A 290 -22.57 14.16 10.69
C ASP A 290 -21.49 13.37 9.94
N PHE A 291 -21.34 12.08 10.28
CA PHE A 291 -20.42 11.19 9.60
C PHE A 291 -20.73 11.07 8.11
N LEU A 292 -21.99 10.79 7.75
CA LEU A 292 -22.41 10.64 6.35
C LEU A 292 -22.32 11.96 5.56
N ASN A 293 -22.65 13.09 6.18
CA ASN A 293 -22.47 14.42 5.58
C ASN A 293 -21.00 14.71 5.30
N ARG A 294 -20.09 14.35 6.21
CA ARG A 294 -18.65 14.53 6.01
C ARG A 294 -18.09 13.62 4.92
N VAL A 295 -18.50 12.36 4.93
CA VAL A 295 -17.85 11.29 4.16
C VAL A 295 -18.41 11.13 2.75
N ALA A 296 -19.73 11.26 2.59
CA ALA A 296 -20.42 10.85 1.38
C ALA A 296 -21.03 12.01 0.57
N VAL A 297 -21.48 13.10 1.21
CA VAL A 297 -22.06 14.27 0.50
C VAL A 297 -21.10 14.92 -0.51
N PRO A 298 -19.79 15.09 -0.23
CA PRO A 298 -18.84 15.62 -1.23
C PRO A 298 -18.78 14.78 -2.52
N ARG A 299 -19.26 13.54 -2.49
CA ARG A 299 -19.21 12.58 -3.60
C ARG A 299 -20.58 12.25 -4.18
N ILE A 300 -21.64 12.95 -3.76
CA ILE A 300 -23.02 12.66 -4.20
C ILE A 300 -23.17 12.63 -5.73
N GLY A 301 -22.44 13.48 -6.46
CA GLY A 301 -22.47 13.52 -7.92
C GLY A 301 -21.80 12.32 -8.62
N SER A 302 -21.05 11.50 -7.89
CA SER A 302 -20.40 10.29 -8.41
C SER A 302 -21.18 9.00 -8.12
N LEU A 303 -22.20 9.06 -7.25
CA LEU A 303 -23.02 7.91 -6.91
C LEU A 303 -24.04 7.65 -8.04
N THR A 304 -24.22 6.37 -8.38
CA THR A 304 -25.14 5.96 -9.45
C THR A 304 -26.37 5.20 -8.91
N ASP A 305 -26.32 4.73 -7.66
CA ASP A 305 -27.42 4.02 -7.01
C ASP A 305 -28.48 5.03 -6.47
N PRO A 306 -29.73 4.99 -6.96
CA PRO A 306 -30.81 5.86 -6.49
C PRO A 306 -31.11 5.73 -4.99
N GLU A 307 -30.94 4.56 -4.38
CA GLU A 307 -31.23 4.37 -2.96
C GLU A 307 -30.16 5.03 -2.08
N GLN A 308 -28.89 4.97 -2.49
CA GLN A 308 -27.80 5.70 -1.82
C GLN A 308 -28.03 7.21 -1.87
N ILE A 309 -28.46 7.73 -3.03
CA ILE A 309 -28.78 9.16 -3.21
C ILE A 309 -29.94 9.57 -2.30
N LYS A 310 -30.98 8.74 -2.16
CA LYS A 310 -32.10 9.02 -1.25
C LYS A 310 -31.66 9.08 0.22
N VAL A 311 -30.81 8.15 0.66
CA VAL A 311 -30.26 8.17 2.03
C VAL A 311 -29.49 9.47 2.26
N LEU A 312 -28.62 9.88 1.33
CA LEU A 312 -27.88 11.14 1.47
C LEU A 312 -28.78 12.37 1.45
N GLN A 313 -29.83 12.38 0.64
CA GLN A 313 -30.77 13.50 0.65
C GLN A 313 -31.45 13.67 2.01
N ARG A 314 -31.88 12.56 2.64
CA ARG A 314 -32.43 12.58 4.01
C ARG A 314 -31.46 13.17 5.03
N VAL A 315 -30.18 12.79 4.92
CA VAL A 315 -29.10 13.23 5.81
C VAL A 315 -28.74 14.70 5.60
N ILE A 316 -28.74 15.18 4.35
CA ILE A 316 -28.54 16.60 4.02
C ILE A 316 -29.71 17.44 4.55
N ASP A 317 -30.94 16.98 4.38
CA ASP A 317 -32.13 17.71 4.81
C ASP A 317 -32.20 17.79 6.34
N GLU A 318 -31.90 16.69 7.05
CA GLU A 318 -31.77 16.71 8.52
C GLU A 318 -30.71 17.71 8.99
N GLN A 319 -29.51 17.72 8.38
CA GLN A 319 -28.45 18.63 8.80
C GLN A 319 -28.84 20.11 8.59
N ARG A 320 -29.61 20.41 7.54
CA ARG A 320 -30.16 21.76 7.30
C ARG A 320 -31.20 22.17 8.34
N GLU A 321 -32.02 21.24 8.83
CA GLU A 321 -33.02 21.51 9.86
C GLU A 321 -32.39 21.70 11.25
N ARG A 322 -31.23 21.10 11.49
CA ARG A 322 -30.46 21.19 12.74
C ARG A 322 -29.55 22.44 12.82
N SER A 323 -29.22 23.06 11.69
CA SER A 323 -28.29 24.21 11.56
C SER A 323 -28.99 25.56 11.71
#